data_AF-A0A183PBB6-F1
#
_entry.id   AF-A0A183PBB6-F1
#
_cell.length_a   1.000
_cell.length_b   1.000
_cell.length_c   1.000
_cell.angle_alpha   90.00
_cell.angle_beta   90.00
_cell.angle_gamma   90.00
#
_symmetry.space_group_name_H-M   'P 1'
#
loop_
_entity.id
_entity.type
_entity.pdbx_description
1 polymer ?
#
loop_
_entity_poly.entity_id
_entity_poly.type
_entity_poly.pdbx_seq_one_letter_code
_entity_poly.pdbx_strand_id
1 'polypeptide(L)'
;MALQNLHELYNNKRHPSRNGGDSGRNSTTLMCYVTLASSQVYQVEVDHKAECQEVIDKSEVFCSTIYTSTRGNQVISNNRLKPYFYRHQFYTNVVYHLKNGSWDADTTLETQSQLIALMAYIQFGNYNPNTTPCKYACFWPECRNEIPPEAIRMAAAFHKDLKDITTSHAKYELLSIVSREFPSYGTYFYDVKNIFDRKLLLGVGPSDIVLCNSTGGVIDR
;
A
#
# COMPACT_ATOMS: atom_id res chain seq x y z
N MET A 1 4.47 37.37 -10.76
CA MET A 1 5.05 37.13 -12.10
C MET A 1 6.56 37.10 -11.97
N ALA A 2 7.11 35.92 -11.68
CA ALA A 2 8.52 35.57 -11.76
C ALA A 2 8.63 34.07 -11.47
N LEU A 3 9.56 33.37 -12.14
CA LEU A 3 9.89 31.93 -12.08
C LEU A 3 9.29 31.03 -13.17
N GLN A 4 9.44 31.41 -14.44
CA GLN A 4 9.31 30.49 -15.58
C GLN A 4 10.63 30.31 -16.38
N ASN A 5 11.77 30.81 -15.87
CA ASN A 5 13.05 30.84 -16.60
C ASN A 5 14.16 30.03 -15.92
N LEU A 6 13.92 28.74 -15.64
CA LEU A 6 14.98 27.82 -15.21
C LEU A 6 14.96 26.46 -15.93
N HIS A 7 14.09 26.26 -16.92
CA HIS A 7 13.99 25.00 -17.66
C HIS A 7 14.73 25.00 -19.01
N GLU A 8 15.18 26.16 -19.52
CA GLU A 8 15.75 26.27 -20.87
C GLU A 8 17.29 26.19 -20.96
N LEU A 9 17.99 26.02 -19.85
CA LEU A 9 19.46 26.08 -19.84
C LEU A 9 20.20 24.73 -19.96
N TYR A 10 19.47 23.61 -20.15
CA TYR A 10 20.11 22.29 -20.24
C TYR A 10 20.07 21.60 -21.62
N ASN A 11 19.38 22.17 -22.62
CA ASN A 11 19.12 21.48 -23.90
C ASN A 11 19.95 21.95 -25.11
N ASN A 12 21.06 22.65 -24.93
CA ASN A 12 21.90 23.07 -26.06
C ASN A 12 23.37 22.64 -25.93
N LYS A 13 23.64 21.36 -26.23
CA LYS A 13 24.96 20.95 -26.74
C LYS A 13 24.80 20.18 -28.05
N ARG A 14 25.36 20.82 -29.08
CA ARG A 14 25.42 20.49 -30.50
C ARG A 14 25.87 19.06 -30.79
N HIS A 15 25.19 18.41 -31.74
CA HIS A 15 25.66 17.24 -32.47
C HIS A 15 26.84 17.61 -33.41
N PRO A 16 27.83 16.73 -33.59
CA PRO A 16 28.52 16.56 -34.85
C PRO A 16 27.93 15.36 -35.60
N SER A 17 27.56 15.58 -36.86
CA SER A 17 27.10 14.58 -37.81
C SER A 17 28.13 13.47 -38.04
N ARG A 18 27.69 12.21 -38.03
CA ARG A 18 28.38 11.11 -38.71
C ARG A 18 27.35 10.17 -39.35
N ASN A 19 27.44 10.09 -40.68
CA ASN A 19 26.80 9.08 -41.52
C ASN A 19 27.29 7.67 -41.13
N GLY A 20 26.40 6.69 -41.23
CA GLY A 20 26.74 5.28 -41.19
C GLY A 20 25.47 4.47 -40.95
N GLY A 21 24.92 3.89 -42.01
CA GLY A 21 23.71 3.08 -41.93
C GLY A 21 23.90 1.87 -41.03
N ASP A 22 22.90 1.60 -40.22
CA ASP A 22 22.56 0.24 -39.87
C ASP A 22 21.06 0.18 -39.59
N SER A 23 20.39 -0.72 -40.31
CA SER A 23 18.97 -1.04 -40.14
C SER A 23 18.78 -1.82 -38.84
N GLY A 24 18.88 -1.12 -37.71
CA GLY A 24 18.47 -1.63 -36.41
C GLY A 24 16.97 -1.41 -36.24
N ARG A 25 16.22 -2.47 -35.90
CA ARG A 25 14.86 -2.34 -35.37
C ARG A 25 14.93 -1.35 -34.20
N ASN A 26 14.42 -0.13 -34.39
CA ASN A 26 14.16 0.80 -33.30
C ASN A 26 13.01 0.21 -32.47
N SER A 27 13.32 -0.76 -31.59
CA SER A 27 12.44 -1.05 -30.46
C SER A 27 12.56 0.16 -29.55
N THR A 28 11.63 1.10 -29.70
CA THR A 28 11.43 2.16 -28.73
C THR A 28 11.00 1.49 -27.43
N THR A 29 11.94 1.30 -26.51
CA THR A 29 11.64 0.82 -25.17
C THR A 29 11.17 1.99 -24.31
N LEU A 30 10.26 1.69 -23.38
CA LEU A 30 9.76 2.60 -22.36
C LEU A 30 10.26 2.11 -21.00
N MET A 31 10.65 3.06 -20.16
CA MET A 31 11.01 2.80 -18.77
C MET A 31 9.78 3.02 -17.88
N CYS A 32 9.26 1.94 -17.31
CA CYS A 32 8.21 1.96 -16.30
C CYS A 32 8.82 1.97 -14.90
N TYR A 33 8.24 2.76 -13.99
CA TYR A 33 8.62 2.80 -12.58
C TYR A 33 7.50 2.17 -11.75
N VAL A 34 7.78 1.06 -11.08
CA VAL A 34 6.82 0.33 -10.25
C VAL A 34 7.18 0.54 -8.78
N THR A 35 6.32 1.24 -8.04
CA THR A 35 6.51 1.48 -6.61
C THR A 35 5.74 0.44 -5.80
N LEU A 36 6.44 -0.30 -4.95
CA LEU A 36 5.85 -1.24 -4.01
C LEU A 36 5.27 -0.55 -2.78
N ALA A 37 4.38 -1.23 -2.05
CA ALA A 37 3.90 -0.79 -0.74
C ALA A 37 5.02 -0.59 0.30
N SER A 38 6.21 -1.17 0.09
CA SER A 38 7.41 -0.95 0.90
C SER A 38 8.17 0.34 0.53
N SER A 39 7.63 1.16 -0.36
CA SER A 39 8.28 2.34 -0.97
C SER A 39 9.52 2.03 -1.81
N GLN A 40 9.78 0.76 -2.13
CA GLN A 40 10.82 0.38 -3.08
C GLN A 40 10.35 0.65 -4.51
N VAL A 41 11.23 1.19 -5.34
CA VAL A 41 10.94 1.50 -6.75
C VAL A 41 11.74 0.57 -7.65
N TYR A 42 11.03 -0.15 -8.51
CA TYR A 42 11.61 -1.01 -9.55
C TYR A 42 11.53 -0.31 -10.90
N GLN A 43 12.61 -0.39 -11.67
CA GLN A 43 12.65 0.08 -13.05
C GLN A 43 12.44 -1.11 -13.97
N VAL A 44 11.43 -1.06 -14.82
CA VAL A 44 11.08 -2.13 -15.75
C VAL A 44 11.13 -1.57 -17.17
N GLU A 45 12.03 -2.11 -17.98
CA GLU A 45 12.14 -1.77 -19.40
C GLU A 45 11.21 -2.66 -20.22
N VAL A 46 10.28 -2.05 -20.94
CA VAL A 46 9.30 -2.73 -21.79
C VAL A 46 9.28 -2.13 -23.19
N ASP A 47 8.88 -2.90 -24.19
CA ASP A 47 8.64 -2.32 -25.52
C ASP A 47 7.49 -1.30 -25.45
N HIS A 48 7.52 -0.23 -26.24
CA HIS A 48 6.42 0.74 -26.33
C HIS A 48 5.05 0.12 -26.68
N LYS A 49 5.01 -1.10 -27.21
CA LYS A 49 3.78 -1.86 -27.49
C LYS A 49 3.43 -2.89 -26.42
N ALA A 50 4.24 -2.99 -25.37
CA ALA A 50 4.01 -3.95 -24.29
C ALA A 50 2.67 -3.70 -23.60
N GLU A 51 1.92 -4.78 -23.38
CA GLU A 51 0.73 -4.73 -22.55
C GLU A 51 1.13 -4.60 -21.07
N CYS A 52 0.22 -4.07 -20.24
CA CYS A 52 0.47 -3.93 -18.80
C CYS A 52 0.86 -5.25 -18.12
N GLN A 53 0.37 -6.38 -18.63
CA GLN A 53 0.73 -7.71 -18.14
C GLN A 53 2.24 -7.99 -18.26
N GLU A 54 2.90 -7.53 -19.33
CA GLU A 54 4.35 -7.72 -19.51
C GLU A 54 5.15 -6.92 -18.46
N VAL A 55 4.70 -5.71 -18.12
CA VAL A 55 5.30 -4.90 -17.04
C VAL A 55 5.18 -5.63 -15.70
N ILE A 56 4.01 -6.22 -15.43
CA ILE A 56 3.75 -6.97 -14.19
C ILE A 56 4.62 -8.23 -14.13
N ASP A 57 4.65 -9.03 -15.19
CA ASP A 57 5.43 -10.26 -15.25
C ASP A 57 6.93 -10.00 -15.06
N LYS A 58 7.45 -8.94 -15.69
CA LYS A 58 8.86 -8.52 -15.54
C LYS A 58 9.18 -7.94 -14.16
N SER A 59 8.20 -7.34 -13.49
CA SER A 59 8.40 -6.78 -12.16
C SER A 59 8.40 -7.84 -11.06
N GLU A 60 7.83 -9.03 -11.33
CA GLU A 60 7.53 -10.06 -10.32
C GLU A 60 6.66 -9.53 -9.14
N VAL A 61 6.00 -8.39 -9.33
CA VAL A 61 5.17 -7.71 -8.33
C VAL A 61 3.73 -8.20 -8.41
N PHE A 62 3.07 -8.38 -7.27
CA PHE A 62 1.62 -8.45 -7.25
C PHE A 62 1.04 -7.06 -7.45
N CYS A 63 0.31 -6.87 -8.54
CA CYS A 63 -0.38 -5.62 -8.80
C CYS A 63 -1.87 -5.89 -8.96
N SER A 64 -2.70 -5.32 -8.07
CA SER A 64 -4.14 -5.21 -8.28
C SER A 64 -4.50 -3.94 -9.05
N THR A 65 -3.64 -2.90 -9.01
CA THR A 65 -3.93 -1.57 -9.57
C THR A 65 -2.66 -0.85 -9.99
N ILE A 66 -2.54 -0.50 -11.28
CA ILE A 66 -1.49 0.38 -11.81
C ILE A 66 -2.05 1.81 -11.92
N TYR A 67 -1.36 2.78 -11.33
CA TYR A 67 -1.66 4.20 -11.48
C TYR A 67 -0.75 4.82 -12.53
N THR A 68 -1.31 5.33 -13.64
CA THR A 68 -0.55 6.09 -14.64
C THR A 68 -0.69 7.59 -14.40
N SER A 69 0.44 8.32 -14.43
CA SER A 69 0.52 9.78 -14.19
C SER A 69 -0.34 10.62 -15.16
N THR A 70 -0.62 10.12 -16.36
CA THR A 70 -1.47 10.80 -17.34
C THR A 70 -2.93 10.38 -17.18
N ARG A 71 -3.73 11.26 -16.59
CA ARG A 71 -5.21 11.21 -16.54
C ARG A 71 -5.80 9.83 -16.21
N GLY A 72 -5.73 9.45 -14.94
CA GLY A 72 -6.79 8.69 -14.25
C GLY A 72 -7.19 7.31 -14.78
N ASN A 73 -6.52 6.77 -15.79
CA ASN A 73 -6.83 5.44 -16.31
C ASN A 73 -6.25 4.40 -15.35
N GLN A 74 -7.13 3.70 -14.65
CA GLN A 74 -6.81 2.54 -13.82
C GLN A 74 -6.84 1.30 -14.71
N VAL A 75 -5.76 0.52 -14.71
CA VAL A 75 -5.75 -0.82 -15.33
C VAL A 75 -5.69 -1.85 -14.19
N ILE A 76 -6.72 -2.69 -14.12
CA ILE A 76 -6.83 -3.81 -13.17
C ILE A 76 -6.43 -5.08 -13.92
N SER A 77 -5.45 -5.82 -13.40
CA SER A 77 -5.03 -7.12 -13.94
C SER A 77 -5.34 -8.24 -12.95
N ASN A 78 -6.06 -9.27 -13.40
CA ASN A 78 -6.36 -10.45 -12.59
C ASN A 78 -5.29 -11.52 -12.80
N ASN A 79 -4.33 -11.65 -11.88
CA ASN A 79 -3.28 -12.67 -11.97
C ASN A 79 -3.43 -13.80 -10.95
N ARG A 80 -3.04 -15.01 -11.37
CA ARG A 80 -3.00 -16.24 -10.57
C ARG A 80 -1.85 -16.20 -9.54
N LEU A 81 -2.17 -16.54 -8.29
CA LEU A 81 -1.32 -16.41 -7.10
C LEU A 81 -0.14 -17.42 -7.08
N LYS A 82 1.06 -16.96 -6.69
CA LYS A 82 2.11 -17.83 -6.13
C LYS A 82 2.16 -17.63 -4.58
N PRO A 83 2.46 -18.63 -3.74
CA PRO A 83 2.00 -18.59 -2.33
C PRO A 83 2.90 -17.85 -1.30
N TYR A 84 4.22 -17.75 -1.53
CA TYR A 84 5.17 -17.42 -0.44
C TYR A 84 5.68 -15.97 -0.45
N PHE A 85 5.85 -15.34 -1.62
CA PHE A 85 6.31 -13.94 -1.74
C PHE A 85 5.23 -12.92 -1.30
N TYR A 86 3.96 -13.30 -1.40
CA TYR A 86 2.84 -12.38 -1.33
C TYR A 86 2.42 -12.07 0.12
N ARG A 87 2.63 -12.98 1.07
CA ARG A 87 2.26 -12.73 2.48
C ARG A 87 2.98 -11.52 3.06
N HIS A 88 4.24 -11.31 2.70
CA HIS A 88 4.96 -10.13 3.12
C HIS A 88 4.41 -8.86 2.46
N GLN A 89 4.04 -8.92 1.18
CA GLN A 89 3.41 -7.80 0.48
C GLN A 89 2.04 -7.44 1.06
N PHE A 90 1.19 -8.43 1.36
CA PHE A 90 -0.09 -8.22 2.05
C PHE A 90 0.12 -7.58 3.43
N TYR A 91 1.07 -8.09 4.21
CA TYR A 91 1.46 -7.51 5.48
C TYR A 91 1.87 -6.03 5.32
N THR A 92 2.78 -5.74 4.38
CA THR A 92 3.28 -4.37 4.18
C THR A 92 2.16 -3.42 3.76
N ASN A 93 1.24 -3.86 2.90
CA ASN A 93 0.08 -3.07 2.50
C ASN A 93 -0.87 -2.81 3.68
N VAL A 94 -1.14 -3.84 4.50
CA VAL A 94 -1.94 -3.70 5.72
C VAL A 94 -1.30 -2.71 6.70
N VAL A 95 0.00 -2.81 6.94
CA VAL A 95 0.72 -1.88 7.82
C VAL A 95 0.62 -0.45 7.31
N TYR A 96 0.72 -0.23 5.99
CA TYR A 96 0.53 1.09 5.38
C TYR A 96 -0.84 1.67 5.72
N HIS A 97 -1.91 0.90 5.52
CA HIS A 97 -3.28 1.34 5.82
C HIS A 97 -3.53 1.58 7.32
N LEU A 98 -2.99 0.71 8.20
CA LEU A 98 -3.09 0.88 9.64
C LEU A 98 -2.39 2.15 10.11
N LYS A 99 -1.18 2.42 9.62
CA LYS A 99 -0.40 3.61 9.98
C LYS A 99 -1.03 4.91 9.49
N ASN A 100 -1.58 4.90 8.28
CA ASN A 100 -2.24 6.08 7.73
C ASN A 100 -3.64 6.30 8.32
N GLY A 101 -4.08 5.43 9.22
CA GLY A 101 -5.40 5.52 9.84
C GLY A 101 -6.55 5.26 8.87
N SER A 102 -6.30 4.58 7.74
CA SER A 102 -7.33 4.31 6.72
C SER A 102 -8.48 3.49 7.27
N TRP A 103 -8.26 2.73 8.35
CA TRP A 103 -9.29 1.92 9.00
C TRP A 103 -9.46 2.26 10.50
N ASP A 104 -9.07 3.46 10.91
CA ASP A 104 -8.99 3.85 12.32
C ASP A 104 -10.36 3.99 13.01
N ALA A 105 -11.40 4.32 12.24
CA ALA A 105 -12.72 4.71 12.73
C ALA A 105 -13.45 3.60 13.53
N ASP A 106 -13.16 2.33 13.23
CA ASP A 106 -13.88 1.19 13.82
C ASP A 106 -13.00 0.37 14.79
N THR A 107 -11.76 0.78 15.05
CA THR A 107 -10.82 -0.06 15.81
C THR A 107 -10.82 0.27 17.29
N THR A 108 -11.04 -0.76 18.13
CA THR A 108 -10.91 -0.65 19.59
C THR A 108 -9.46 -0.41 20.01
N LEU A 109 -9.27 0.19 21.19
CA LEU A 109 -7.93 0.43 21.74
C LEU A 109 -7.16 -0.88 21.95
N GLU A 110 -7.86 -1.95 22.36
CA GLU A 110 -7.29 -3.28 22.55
C GLU A 110 -6.76 -3.87 21.25
N THR A 111 -7.58 -3.88 20.19
CA THR A 111 -7.19 -4.35 18.85
C THR A 111 -6.00 -3.56 18.31
N GLN A 112 -5.99 -2.23 18.48
CA GLN A 112 -4.85 -1.41 18.07
C GLN A 112 -3.57 -1.76 18.83
N SER A 113 -3.65 -1.92 20.15
CA SER A 113 -2.52 -2.32 20.96
C SER A 113 -1.98 -3.70 20.56
N GLN A 114 -2.85 -4.65 20.23
CA GLN A 114 -2.47 -5.97 19.74
C GLN A 114 -1.75 -5.90 18.39
N LEU A 115 -2.28 -5.12 17.44
CA LEU A 115 -1.68 -4.91 16.12
C LEU A 115 -0.30 -4.23 16.22
N ILE A 116 -0.16 -3.22 17.07
CA ILE A 116 1.11 -2.54 17.30
C ILE A 116 2.15 -3.47 17.93
N ALA A 117 1.74 -4.31 18.89
CA ALA A 117 2.61 -5.32 19.47
C ALA A 117 3.15 -6.28 18.39
N LEU A 118 2.27 -6.77 17.50
CA LEU A 118 2.65 -7.65 16.39
C LEU A 118 3.59 -6.95 15.39
N MET A 119 3.28 -5.71 14.97
CA MET A 119 4.14 -4.94 14.07
C MET A 119 5.53 -4.68 14.68
N ALA A 120 5.57 -4.30 15.96
CA ALA A 120 6.82 -4.08 16.68
C ALA A 120 7.63 -5.36 16.83
N TYR A 121 6.99 -6.49 17.13
CA TYR A 121 7.64 -7.79 17.20
C TYR A 121 8.24 -8.21 15.85
N ILE A 122 7.47 -8.04 14.76
CA ILE A 122 7.92 -8.39 13.40
C ILE A 122 9.13 -7.54 12.98
N GLN A 123 9.17 -6.26 13.35
CA GLN A 123 10.25 -5.35 12.95
C GLN A 123 11.47 -5.40 13.89
N PHE A 124 11.25 -5.53 15.20
CA PHE A 124 12.29 -5.33 16.20
C PHE A 124 12.62 -6.57 17.04
N GLY A 125 11.88 -7.67 16.84
CA GLY A 125 12.03 -8.91 17.62
C GLY A 125 11.43 -8.79 19.02
N ASN A 126 11.96 -9.60 19.94
CA ASN A 126 11.41 -9.77 21.29
C ASN A 126 11.28 -8.46 22.10
N TYR A 127 10.31 -8.46 23.01
CA TYR A 127 10.07 -7.33 23.92
C TYR A 127 11.30 -6.99 24.77
N ASN A 128 11.67 -5.71 24.76
CA ASN A 128 12.68 -5.12 25.62
C ASN A 128 12.06 -3.91 26.35
N PRO A 129 11.95 -3.94 27.69
CA PRO A 129 11.28 -2.89 28.46
C PRO A 129 11.92 -1.50 28.28
N ASN A 130 13.21 -1.43 27.94
CA ASN A 130 13.93 -0.16 27.83
C ASN A 130 13.74 0.52 26.47
N THR A 131 13.39 -0.22 25.41
CA THR A 131 13.37 0.33 24.03
C THR A 131 12.10 0.02 23.25
N THR A 132 11.37 -1.03 23.60
CA THR A 132 10.17 -1.42 22.86
C THR A 132 9.00 -0.43 23.05
N PRO A 133 8.73 0.11 24.25
CA PRO A 133 7.63 1.08 24.41
C PRO A 133 7.73 2.32 23.53
N CYS A 134 8.94 2.88 23.33
CA CYS A 134 9.12 4.04 22.45
C CYS A 134 9.00 3.68 20.96
N LYS A 135 9.25 2.42 20.58
CA LYS A 135 9.11 1.93 19.20
C LYS A 135 7.65 1.77 18.77
N TYR A 136 6.69 1.73 19.70
CA TYR A 136 5.26 1.65 19.37
C TYR A 136 4.76 2.88 18.61
N ALA A 137 5.36 4.05 18.86
CA ALA A 137 5.06 5.27 18.13
C ALA A 137 5.29 5.13 16.61
N CYS A 138 6.17 4.22 16.17
CA CYS A 138 6.41 3.98 14.74
C CYS A 138 5.21 3.37 14.00
N PHE A 139 4.24 2.83 14.74
CA PHE A 139 3.06 2.13 14.20
C PHE A 139 1.73 2.69 14.72
N TRP A 140 1.78 3.76 15.52
CA TRP A 140 0.58 4.45 15.96
C TRP A 140 -0.06 5.19 14.77
N PRO A 141 -1.40 5.11 14.58
CA PRO A 141 -2.05 5.78 13.45
C PRO A 141 -1.79 7.29 13.43
N GLU A 142 -1.40 7.85 12.29
CA GLU A 142 -1.07 9.27 12.12
C GLU A 142 -2.28 10.21 12.30
N CYS A 143 -3.49 9.69 12.09
CA CYS A 143 -4.73 10.43 12.33
C CYS A 143 -5.07 10.60 13.82
N ARG A 144 -4.39 9.87 14.71
CA ARG A 144 -4.59 9.96 16.16
C ARG A 144 -3.59 10.91 16.79
N ASN A 145 -3.96 11.42 17.96
CA ASN A 145 -3.05 12.17 18.84
C ASN A 145 -1.99 11.23 19.43
N GLU A 146 -1.18 11.73 20.37
CA GLU A 146 -0.19 10.94 21.10
C GLU A 146 -0.76 9.60 21.61
N ILE A 147 0.08 8.55 21.55
CA ILE A 147 -0.30 7.22 22.02
C ILE A 147 -0.68 7.27 23.50
N PRO A 148 -1.90 6.85 23.88
CA PRO A 148 -2.32 6.90 25.28
C PRO A 148 -1.49 5.90 26.11
N PRO A 149 -1.15 6.23 27.37
CA PRO A 149 -0.36 5.34 28.22
C PRO A 149 -0.96 3.95 28.40
N GLU A 150 -2.30 3.85 28.36
CA GLU A 150 -3.01 2.57 28.41
C GLU A 150 -2.71 1.69 27.18
N ALA A 151 -2.67 2.28 25.97
CA ALA A 151 -2.33 1.53 24.77
C ALA A 151 -0.88 1.00 24.80
N ILE A 152 0.05 1.77 25.37
CA ILE A 152 1.44 1.34 25.58
C ILE A 152 1.47 0.14 26.54
N ARG A 153 0.72 0.19 27.64
CA ARG A 153 0.64 -0.91 28.61
C ARG A 153 0.07 -2.18 27.99
N MET A 154 -1.06 -2.08 27.29
CA MET A 154 -1.67 -3.22 26.60
C MET A 154 -0.75 -3.79 25.53
N ALA A 155 -0.14 -2.95 24.68
CA ALA A 155 0.79 -3.41 23.66
C ALA A 155 2.03 -4.08 24.28
N ALA A 156 2.55 -3.58 25.40
CA ALA A 156 3.63 -4.23 26.14
C ALA A 156 3.23 -5.58 26.74
N ALA A 157 1.98 -5.74 27.20
CA ALA A 157 1.47 -7.03 27.65
C ALA A 157 1.42 -8.02 26.48
N PHE A 158 0.74 -7.67 25.39
CA PHE A 158 0.65 -8.52 24.20
C PHE A 158 2.02 -8.90 23.64
N HIS A 159 2.97 -7.96 23.55
CA HIS A 159 4.29 -8.23 23.01
C HIS A 159 5.08 -9.25 23.85
N LYS A 160 4.93 -9.23 25.19
CA LYS A 160 5.58 -10.23 26.04
C LYS A 160 5.08 -11.65 25.74
N ASP A 161 3.81 -11.78 25.33
CA ASP A 161 3.19 -13.06 25.01
C ASP A 161 3.60 -13.59 23.62
N LEU A 162 4.20 -12.76 22.77
CA LEU A 162 4.74 -13.16 21.46
C LEU A 162 6.11 -13.86 21.55
N LYS A 163 6.58 -14.21 22.75
CA LYS A 163 7.88 -14.85 22.92
C LYS A 163 7.91 -16.19 22.19
N ASP A 164 9.01 -16.45 21.47
CA ASP A 164 9.31 -17.71 20.80
C ASP A 164 8.40 -18.08 19.60
N ILE A 165 7.54 -17.18 19.13
CA ILE A 165 6.83 -17.37 17.86
C ILE A 165 7.73 -17.03 16.66
N THR A 166 7.37 -17.50 15.46
CA THR A 166 8.11 -17.09 14.25
C THR A 166 7.58 -15.76 13.70
N THR A 167 8.43 -14.97 13.04
CA THR A 167 8.00 -13.74 12.34
C THR A 167 6.93 -14.02 11.27
N SER A 168 6.97 -15.20 10.66
CA SER A 168 5.96 -15.64 9.69
C SER A 168 4.61 -15.89 10.36
N HIS A 169 4.59 -16.51 11.55
CA HIS A 169 3.38 -16.70 12.32
C HIS A 169 2.81 -15.36 12.82
N ALA A 170 3.65 -14.47 13.34
CA ALA A 170 3.24 -13.13 13.75
C ALA A 170 2.60 -12.33 12.60
N LYS A 171 3.16 -12.41 11.38
CA LYS A 171 2.56 -11.80 10.18
C LYS A 171 1.19 -12.39 9.87
N TYR A 172 1.04 -13.71 9.99
CA TYR A 172 -0.24 -14.38 9.76
C TYR A 172 -1.29 -13.96 10.78
N GLU A 173 -0.96 -13.95 12.07
CA GLU A 173 -1.86 -13.50 13.14
C GLU A 173 -2.33 -12.06 12.91
N LEU A 174 -1.42 -11.16 12.54
CA LEU A 174 -1.79 -9.79 12.20
C LEU A 174 -2.79 -9.72 11.03
N LEU A 175 -2.53 -10.45 9.95
CA LEU A 175 -3.43 -10.51 8.81
C LEU A 175 -4.78 -11.12 9.19
N SER A 176 -4.79 -12.13 10.07
CA SER A 176 -6.01 -12.77 10.56
C SER A 176 -6.86 -11.80 11.38
N ILE A 177 -6.25 -11.04 12.30
CA ILE A 177 -6.95 -9.99 13.06
C ILE A 177 -7.54 -8.98 12.09
N VAL A 178 -6.73 -8.48 11.15
CA VAL A 178 -7.20 -7.47 10.20
C VAL A 178 -8.38 -7.99 9.37
N SER A 179 -8.32 -9.23 8.90
CA SER A 179 -9.42 -9.82 8.12
C SER A 179 -10.73 -9.97 8.90
N ARG A 180 -10.68 -10.10 10.23
CA ARG A 180 -11.85 -10.31 11.08
C ARG A 180 -12.42 -9.00 11.63
N GLU A 181 -11.54 -8.10 12.06
CA GLU A 181 -11.93 -6.90 12.79
C GLU A 181 -12.19 -5.69 11.87
N PHE A 182 -11.76 -5.73 10.60
CA PHE A 182 -11.84 -4.58 9.70
C PHE A 182 -12.74 -4.87 8.49
N PRO A 183 -14.00 -4.38 8.50
CA PRO A 183 -14.94 -4.60 7.39
C PRO A 183 -14.46 -4.05 6.04
N SER A 184 -13.63 -3.01 6.09
CA SER A 184 -13.04 -2.38 4.91
C SER A 184 -11.84 -3.16 4.34
N TYR A 185 -11.37 -4.22 5.02
CA TYR A 185 -10.24 -5.01 4.54
C TYR A 185 -10.60 -5.75 3.25
N GLY A 186 -9.83 -5.50 2.19
CA GLY A 186 -10.06 -6.08 0.87
C GLY A 186 -11.20 -5.42 0.07
N THR A 187 -11.82 -4.37 0.61
CA THR A 187 -12.92 -3.64 -0.04
C THR A 187 -12.40 -2.36 -0.68
N TYR A 188 -12.69 -2.17 -1.97
CA TYR A 188 -12.36 -0.95 -2.71
C TYR A 188 -13.57 -0.03 -2.79
N PHE A 189 -13.42 1.22 -2.37
CA PHE A 189 -14.50 2.20 -2.37
C PHE A 189 -14.45 3.13 -3.59
N TYR A 190 -15.60 3.29 -4.24
CA TYR A 190 -15.81 4.19 -5.37
C TYR A 190 -16.78 5.31 -4.97
N ASP A 191 -16.44 6.55 -5.30
CA ASP A 191 -17.39 7.67 -5.20
C ASP A 191 -18.50 7.49 -6.24
N VAL A 192 -19.74 7.34 -5.78
CA VAL A 192 -20.91 7.24 -6.64
C VAL A 192 -21.93 8.32 -6.26
N LYS A 193 -22.89 8.54 -7.15
CA LYS A 193 -24.02 9.43 -6.88
C LYS A 193 -25.32 8.68 -7.05
N ASN A 194 -26.28 8.94 -6.19
CA ASN A 194 -27.64 8.45 -6.40
C ASN A 194 -28.40 9.31 -7.42
N ILE A 195 -29.66 8.93 -7.69
CA ILE A 195 -30.56 9.65 -8.61
C ILE A 195 -30.87 11.10 -8.18
N PHE A 196 -30.53 11.48 -6.94
CA PHE A 196 -30.69 12.82 -6.38
C PHE A 196 -29.36 13.59 -6.29
N ASP A 197 -28.33 13.15 -7.03
CA ASP A 197 -26.99 13.74 -7.04
C ASP A 197 -26.26 13.72 -5.67
N ARG A 198 -26.76 12.95 -4.70
CA ARG A 198 -26.10 12.82 -3.38
C ARG A 198 -24.90 11.89 -3.51
N LYS A 199 -23.77 12.33 -2.99
CA LYS A 199 -22.53 11.53 -2.93
C LYS A 199 -22.70 10.36 -1.97
N LEU A 200 -22.33 9.18 -2.43
CA LEU A 200 -22.29 7.92 -1.71
C LEU A 200 -20.97 7.22 -2.01
N LEU A 201 -20.65 6.19 -1.23
CA LEU A 201 -19.50 5.34 -1.45
C LEU A 201 -19.97 3.92 -1.76
N LEU A 202 -19.51 3.35 -2.87
CA LEU A 202 -19.76 1.95 -3.22
C LEU A 202 -18.50 1.14 -2.92
N GLY A 203 -18.54 0.31 -1.89
CA GLY A 203 -17.50 -0.66 -1.55
C GLY A 203 -17.67 -1.95 -2.34
N VAL A 204 -16.64 -2.40 -3.03
CA VAL A 204 -16.60 -3.71 -3.71
C VAL A 204 -15.51 -4.54 -3.04
N GLY A 205 -15.93 -5.57 -2.30
CA GLY A 205 -15.05 -6.52 -1.62
C GLY A 205 -15.05 -7.90 -2.26
N PRO A 206 -14.24 -8.84 -1.74
CA PRO A 206 -14.19 -10.21 -2.26
C PRO A 206 -15.47 -11.01 -1.99
N SER A 207 -16.21 -10.67 -0.94
CA SER A 207 -17.41 -11.40 -0.51
C SER A 207 -18.70 -10.62 -0.77
N ASP A 208 -18.64 -9.29 -0.72
CA ASP A 208 -19.83 -8.43 -0.64
C ASP A 208 -19.66 -7.13 -1.44
N ILE A 209 -20.79 -6.50 -1.78
CA ILE A 209 -20.85 -5.13 -2.30
C ILE A 209 -21.59 -4.31 -1.24
N VAL A 210 -20.98 -3.22 -0.77
CA VAL A 210 -21.50 -2.42 0.34
C VAL A 210 -21.79 -1.01 -0.15
N LEU A 211 -22.99 -0.49 0.11
CA LEU A 211 -23.30 0.91 -0.12
C LEU A 211 -23.14 1.69 1.19
N CYS A 212 -22.25 2.68 1.20
CA CYS A 212 -21.99 3.55 2.33
C CYS A 212 -22.44 4.98 2.04
N ASN A 213 -22.73 5.73 3.11
CA ASN A 213 -22.89 7.17 3.03
C ASN A 213 -21.53 7.85 2.80
N SER A 214 -21.53 9.17 2.56
CA SER A 214 -20.32 9.96 2.32
C SER A 214 -19.35 10.03 3.51
N THR A 215 -19.74 9.54 4.69
CA THR A 215 -18.91 9.49 5.89
C THR A 215 -18.45 8.06 6.22
N GLY A 216 -18.68 7.09 5.33
CA GLY A 216 -18.25 5.69 5.49
C GLY A 216 -19.22 4.79 6.26
N GLY A 217 -20.35 5.31 6.75
CA GLY A 217 -21.38 4.51 7.41
C GLY A 217 -22.15 3.63 6.43
N VAL A 218 -22.29 2.35 6.74
CA VAL A 218 -23.00 1.37 5.90
C VAL A 218 -24.49 1.69 5.84
N ILE A 219 -25.02 1.84 4.62
CA ILE A 219 -26.45 2.00 4.32
C ILE A 219 -27.04 0.63 3.97
N ASP A 220 -26.36 -0.14 3.13
CA ASP A 220 -26.85 -1.41 2.60
C ASP A 220 -25.71 -2.39 2.28
N ARG A 221 -26.01 -3.69 2.29
CA ARG A 221 -25.09 -4.80 1.98
C ARG A 221 -25.78 -5.86 1.13
#